data_AF-J7RZI6-F1
#
_entry.id   AF-J7RZI6-F1
#
_cell.length_a   1.000
_cell.length_b   1.000
_cell.length_c   1.000
_cell.angle_alpha   90.00
_cell.angle_beta   90.00
_cell.angle_gamma   90.00
#
_symmetry.space_group_name_H-M   'P 1'
#
loop_
_entity.id
_entity.type
_entity.pdbx_description
1 polymer ?
#
loop_
_entity_poly.entity_id
_entity_poly.type
_entity_poly.pdbx_seq_one_letter_code
_entity_poly.pdbx_strand_id
1 'polypeptide(L)'
;MAERFPALDGESGEVVAGADFLAREAELVGDEFQTEQDAELLGGEPEEEAQEEPELEETEMVGESTPVNADTSVNEAHAVNPDASRAIDEWRARRDEQIAARDAQAAREKDELAQEAIEYVDHFYETYNEKKAAQLERTEAEAAEFLAQRDQFFTQENSVWDRALQLVNLEDATVLGDGRDRTRFKELLLQLKGKASVPGA
;
A
#
# COMPACT_ATOMS: atom_id res chain seq x y z
N MET A 1 3.74 -20.84 -17.64
CA MET A 1 3.81 -19.81 -16.57
C MET A 1 2.44 -19.34 -16.08
N ALA A 2 1.32 -19.84 -16.62
CA ALA A 2 -0.03 -19.42 -16.23
C ALA A 2 -0.64 -20.21 -15.05
N GLU A 3 0.02 -21.27 -14.55
CA GLU A 3 -0.55 -22.13 -13.49
C GLU A 3 -0.11 -21.77 -12.07
N ARG A 4 0.55 -20.61 -11.87
CA ARG A 4 1.02 -20.16 -10.56
C ARG A 4 0.10 -19.11 -9.90
N PHE A 5 -0.99 -18.75 -10.56
CA PHE A 5 -1.94 -17.76 -10.04
C PHE A 5 -3.32 -18.39 -9.87
N PRO A 6 -4.00 -18.17 -8.72
CA PRO A 6 -5.38 -18.58 -8.55
C PRO A 6 -6.29 -17.84 -9.55
N ALA A 7 -7.25 -18.56 -10.14
CA ALA A 7 -8.19 -17.96 -11.08
C ALA A 7 -9.06 -16.92 -10.37
N LEU A 8 -9.06 -15.70 -10.90
CA LEU A 8 -9.95 -14.64 -10.46
C LEU A 8 -11.35 -14.94 -11.01
N ASP A 9 -12.23 -15.44 -10.16
CA ASP A 9 -13.68 -15.45 -10.41
C ASP A 9 -14.18 -14.02 -10.12
N GLY A 10 -13.99 -13.15 -11.11
CA GLY A 10 -14.36 -11.74 -11.07
C GLY A 10 -15.22 -11.42 -12.28
N GLU A 11 -16.52 -11.28 -12.01
CA GLU A 11 -17.57 -10.88 -12.92
C GLU A 11 -17.12 -9.80 -13.91
N SER A 12 -17.30 -10.09 -15.21
CA SER A 12 -17.03 -9.15 -16.30
C SER A 12 -17.96 -7.95 -16.19
N GLY A 13 -17.54 -6.92 -15.45
CA GLY A 13 -18.26 -5.67 -15.29
C GLY A 13 -18.30 -4.88 -16.59
N GLU A 14 -19.49 -4.78 -17.16
CA GLU A 14 -19.80 -3.96 -18.34
C GLU A 14 -19.35 -2.50 -18.12
N VAL A 15 -18.47 -2.01 -18.99
CA VAL A 15 -17.97 -0.63 -18.93
C VAL A 15 -19.03 0.27 -19.58
N VAL A 16 -19.96 0.78 -18.77
CA VAL A 16 -20.89 1.81 -19.21
C VAL A 16 -20.10 3.12 -19.39
N ALA A 17 -19.81 3.46 -20.64
CA ALA A 17 -19.19 4.72 -20.99
C ALA A 17 -20.17 5.88 -20.70
N GLY A 18 -19.86 6.70 -19.69
CA GLY A 18 -20.61 7.91 -19.36
C GLY A 18 -20.96 8.10 -17.88
N ALA A 19 -20.64 7.14 -17.01
CA ALA A 19 -20.68 7.35 -15.57
C ALA A 19 -19.28 7.72 -15.06
N ASP A 20 -19.22 8.79 -14.27
CA ASP A 20 -17.99 9.36 -13.72
C ASP A 20 -17.15 8.28 -13.02
N PHE A 21 -15.97 7.98 -13.56
CA PHE A 21 -15.10 6.88 -13.13
C PHE A 21 -14.79 6.95 -11.63
N LEU A 22 -14.62 8.16 -11.12
CA LEU A 22 -14.33 8.43 -9.71
C LEU A 22 -15.50 8.12 -8.78
N ALA A 23 -16.73 8.42 -9.18
CA ALA A 23 -17.92 8.13 -8.38
C ALA A 23 -18.15 6.63 -8.25
N ARG A 24 -17.90 5.88 -9.33
CA ARG A 24 -18.01 4.41 -9.33
C ARG A 24 -16.94 3.74 -8.47
N GLU A 25 -15.69 4.19 -8.55
CA GLU A 25 -14.61 3.67 -7.69
C GLU A 25 -14.86 4.03 -6.22
N ALA A 26 -15.33 5.25 -5.92
CA ALA A 26 -15.67 5.66 -4.56
C ALA A 26 -16.79 4.80 -3.94
N GLU A 27 -17.83 4.46 -4.70
CA GLU A 27 -18.91 3.57 -4.23
C GLU A 27 -18.42 2.14 -4.01
N LEU A 28 -17.48 1.66 -4.85
CA LEU A 28 -16.96 0.29 -4.76
C LEU A 28 -15.96 0.11 -3.61
N VAL A 29 -15.13 1.11 -3.33
CA VAL A 29 -14.08 1.08 -2.31
C VAL A 29 -14.61 1.43 -0.91
N GLY A 30 -15.67 2.24 -0.83
CA GLY A 30 -16.31 2.63 0.43
C GLY A 30 -15.49 3.61 1.27
N ASP A 31 -16.13 4.14 2.32
CA ASP A 31 -15.64 5.25 3.17
C ASP A 31 -14.36 4.94 3.98
N GLU A 32 -13.81 3.72 3.91
CA GLU A 32 -12.67 3.30 4.73
C GLU A 32 -11.31 3.90 4.28
N PHE A 33 -11.27 4.55 3.10
CA PHE A 33 -10.07 5.21 2.56
C PHE A 33 -10.21 6.72 2.37
N GLN A 34 -11.34 7.32 2.72
CA GLN A 34 -11.49 8.78 2.62
C GLN A 34 -10.59 9.47 3.66
N THR A 35 -9.70 10.34 3.18
CA THR A 35 -8.89 11.20 4.03
C THR A 35 -9.49 12.61 4.08
N GLU A 36 -9.17 13.39 5.13
CA GLU A 36 -9.66 14.78 5.26
C GLU A 36 -9.25 15.67 4.06
N GLN A 37 -8.21 15.28 3.32
CA GLN A 37 -7.71 15.95 2.11
C GLN A 37 -8.56 15.66 0.86
N ASP A 38 -9.24 14.51 0.80
CA ASP A 38 -10.13 14.16 -0.33
C ASP A 38 -11.42 14.98 -0.31
N ALA A 39 -11.89 15.38 0.88
CA ALA A 39 -13.05 16.25 1.05
C ALA A 39 -12.80 17.68 0.57
N GLU A 40 -11.57 18.19 0.69
CA GLU A 40 -11.18 19.50 0.13
C GLU A 40 -11.14 19.48 -1.40
N LEU A 41 -10.78 18.35 -2.00
CA LEU A 41 -10.70 18.17 -3.46
C LEU A 41 -12.07 17.97 -4.10
N LEU A 42 -13.04 17.41 -3.35
CA LEU A 42 -14.41 17.15 -3.80
C LEU A 42 -15.43 18.23 -3.39
N GLY A 43 -15.14 19.03 -2.35
CA GLY A 43 -16.09 19.93 -1.69
C GLY A 43 -15.99 21.42 -2.03
N GLY A 44 -15.09 21.84 -2.92
CA GLY A 44 -14.91 23.25 -3.27
C GLY A 44 -15.94 23.77 -4.27
N GLU A 45 -17.02 24.39 -3.80
CA GLU A 45 -17.70 25.45 -4.58
C GLU A 45 -16.79 26.69 -4.67
N PRO A 46 -16.87 27.49 -5.76
CA PRO A 46 -15.80 28.39 -6.15
C PRO A 46 -15.84 29.68 -5.34
N GLU A 47 -14.93 29.85 -4.39
CA GLU A 47 -14.65 31.17 -3.81
C GLU A 47 -13.39 31.79 -4.41
N GLU A 48 -13.63 32.93 -5.06
CA GLU A 48 -12.64 33.86 -5.57
C GLU A 48 -11.75 34.40 -4.44
N GLU A 49 -10.53 33.89 -4.29
CA GLU A 49 -9.42 34.67 -3.73
C GLU A 49 -8.19 34.53 -4.63
N ALA A 50 -8.01 35.55 -5.47
CA ALA A 50 -6.86 35.74 -6.32
C ALA A 50 -5.59 35.93 -5.47
N GLN A 51 -4.73 34.91 -5.45
CA GLN A 51 -3.30 35.07 -5.18
C GLN A 51 -2.54 34.78 -6.47
N GLU A 52 -1.84 35.81 -6.96
CA GLU A 52 -1.09 35.84 -8.21
C GLU A 52 -0.05 34.70 -8.28
N GLU A 53 -0.31 33.72 -9.14
CA GLU A 53 0.72 32.81 -9.67
C GLU A 53 1.30 33.38 -10.97
N PRO A 54 2.61 33.22 -11.24
CA PRO A 54 3.25 33.79 -12.43
C PRO A 54 2.77 33.09 -13.71
N GLU A 55 2.21 33.88 -14.65
CA GLU A 55 1.69 33.44 -15.95
C GLU A 55 2.74 32.70 -16.79
N LEU A 56 2.42 31.46 -17.15
CA LEU A 56 3.04 30.73 -18.28
C LEU A 56 2.05 30.76 -19.44
N GLU A 57 2.42 31.46 -20.52
CA GLU A 57 1.66 31.48 -21.78
C GLU A 57 1.64 30.09 -22.43
N GLU A 58 0.48 29.44 -22.41
CA GLU A 58 0.16 28.34 -23.33
C GLU A 58 -1.19 28.61 -24.01
N THR A 59 -1.14 28.75 -25.33
CA THR A 59 -2.27 29.10 -26.20
C THR A 59 -2.92 27.83 -26.73
N GLU A 60 -4.18 27.57 -26.34
CA GLU A 60 -5.04 26.57 -27.01
C GLU A 60 -6.13 27.22 -27.87
N MET A 61 -5.86 27.19 -29.17
CA MET A 61 -6.71 26.65 -30.26
C MET A 61 -8.21 26.39 -29.95
N VAL A 62 -9.09 27.30 -30.36
CA VAL A 62 -10.51 27.02 -30.65
C VAL A 62 -10.75 27.14 -32.15
N GLY A 63 -11.31 26.08 -32.74
CA GLY A 63 -11.65 26.02 -34.16
C GLY A 63 -12.95 26.74 -34.50
N GLU A 64 -12.92 27.55 -35.55
CA GLU A 64 -14.11 27.97 -36.30
C GLU A 64 -13.99 27.51 -37.75
N SER A 65 -15.05 26.85 -38.21
CA SER A 65 -15.16 26.23 -39.52
C SER A 65 -15.43 27.29 -40.60
N THR A 66 -14.55 27.43 -41.58
CA THR A 66 -14.86 28.10 -42.85
C THR A 66 -14.52 27.18 -44.02
N PRO A 67 -15.31 27.25 -45.11
CA PRO A 67 -15.39 26.16 -46.09
C PRO A 67 -14.12 26.07 -46.93
N VAL A 68 -13.73 24.82 -47.17
CA VAL A 68 -12.87 24.36 -48.26
C VAL A 68 -13.20 25.16 -49.53
N ASN A 69 -12.39 26.16 -49.85
CA ASN A 69 -12.24 26.64 -51.22
C ASN A 69 -10.97 26.03 -51.77
N ALA A 70 -11.20 25.18 -52.77
CA ALA A 70 -10.19 24.72 -53.68
C ALA A 70 -9.44 25.90 -54.29
N ASP A 71 -8.22 25.57 -54.73
CA ASP A 71 -7.38 26.36 -55.63
C ASP A 71 -6.51 27.43 -54.98
N THR A 72 -5.36 26.97 -54.48
CA THR A 72 -4.12 27.69 -54.76
C THR A 72 -3.01 26.67 -54.90
N SER A 73 -2.96 26.07 -56.09
CA SER A 73 -1.72 25.57 -56.67
C SER A 73 -0.71 26.72 -56.71
N VAL A 74 -0.01 26.97 -55.60
CA VAL A 74 1.24 27.71 -55.62
C VAL A 74 2.35 26.68 -55.47
N ASN A 75 2.60 26.00 -56.59
CA ASN A 75 3.89 25.42 -56.90
C ASN A 75 4.90 26.58 -56.99
N GLU A 76 5.24 27.19 -55.85
CA GLU A 76 6.36 28.10 -55.80
C GLU A 76 7.60 27.23 -55.79
N ALA A 77 8.07 26.92 -57.00
CA ALA A 77 9.38 26.37 -57.24
C ALA A 77 10.40 27.39 -56.71
N HIS A 78 10.61 27.38 -55.39
CA HIS A 78 11.84 27.85 -54.78
C HIS A 78 12.95 27.22 -55.59
N ALA A 79 13.78 28.05 -56.22
CA ALA A 79 14.98 27.59 -56.91
C ALA A 79 15.68 26.60 -55.97
N VAL A 80 15.62 25.31 -56.32
CA VAL A 80 16.13 24.22 -55.51
C VAL A 80 17.63 24.43 -55.48
N ASN A 81 18.10 25.13 -54.45
CA ASN A 81 19.51 25.34 -54.25
C ASN A 81 20.04 23.98 -53.79
N PRO A 82 20.78 23.23 -54.63
CA PRO A 82 21.11 21.84 -54.34
C PRO A 82 21.93 21.69 -53.05
N ASP A 83 22.65 22.73 -52.67
CA ASP A 83 23.41 22.79 -51.42
C ASP A 83 22.52 22.97 -50.17
N ALA A 84 21.37 23.67 -50.29
CA ALA A 84 20.41 23.78 -49.20
C ALA A 84 19.68 22.44 -48.95
N SER A 85 19.38 21.67 -50.00
CA SER A 85 18.81 20.33 -49.86
C SER A 85 19.77 19.38 -49.14
N ARG A 86 21.06 19.39 -49.51
CA ARG A 86 22.09 18.55 -48.87
C ARG A 86 22.29 18.87 -47.39
N ALA A 87 22.30 20.16 -47.02
CA ALA A 87 22.42 20.57 -45.62
C ALA A 87 21.23 20.08 -44.77
N ILE A 88 20.01 20.08 -45.34
CA ILE A 88 18.80 19.57 -44.67
C ILE A 88 18.87 18.05 -44.53
N ASP A 89 19.34 17.33 -45.55
CA ASP A 89 19.49 15.87 -45.52
C ASP A 89 20.55 15.43 -44.49
N GLU A 90 21.69 16.13 -44.40
CA GLU A 90 22.69 15.90 -43.36
C GLU A 90 22.15 16.19 -41.95
N TRP A 91 21.35 17.25 -41.80
CA TRP A 91 20.74 17.58 -40.51
C TRP A 91 19.73 16.52 -40.09
N ARG A 92 18.90 16.02 -41.01
CA ARG A 92 17.98 14.90 -40.74
C ARG A 92 18.75 13.66 -40.31
N ALA A 93 19.80 13.27 -41.04
CA ALA A 93 20.63 12.14 -40.67
C ALA A 93 21.24 12.28 -39.26
N ARG A 94 21.83 13.45 -38.92
CA ARG A 94 22.37 13.71 -37.57
C ARG A 94 21.29 13.69 -36.49
N ARG A 95 20.08 14.17 -36.79
CA ARG A 95 18.95 14.15 -35.87
C ARG A 95 18.48 12.72 -35.62
N ASP A 96 18.29 11.94 -36.68
CA ASP A 96 17.83 10.56 -36.59
C ASP A 96 18.84 9.70 -35.82
N GLU A 97 20.14 9.92 -36.02
CA GLU A 97 21.20 9.29 -35.22
C GLU A 97 21.11 9.66 -33.72
N GLN A 98 20.86 10.93 -33.40
CA GLN A 98 20.70 11.38 -32.01
C GLN A 98 19.44 10.84 -31.35
N ILE A 99 18.33 10.77 -32.09
CA ILE A 99 17.07 10.18 -31.62
C ILE A 99 17.27 8.69 -31.38
N ALA A 100 17.85 7.96 -32.33
CA ALA A 100 18.13 6.54 -32.17
C ALA A 100 19.06 6.26 -30.98
N ALA A 101 20.06 7.11 -30.73
CA ALA A 101 20.93 6.99 -29.56
C ALA A 101 20.16 7.22 -28.25
N ARG A 102 19.25 8.19 -28.20
CA ARG A 102 18.40 8.43 -27.03
C ARG A 102 17.39 7.31 -26.80
N ASP A 103 16.74 6.83 -27.86
CA ASP A 103 15.79 5.73 -27.77
C ASP A 103 16.47 4.45 -27.29
N ALA A 104 17.70 4.19 -27.74
CA ALA A 104 18.50 3.07 -27.25
C ALA A 104 18.89 3.21 -25.77
N GLN A 105 19.16 4.42 -25.27
CA GLN A 105 19.41 4.68 -23.86
C GLN A 105 18.14 4.48 -23.03
N ALA A 106 17.03 5.09 -23.45
CA ALA A 106 15.75 4.96 -22.77
C ALA A 106 15.23 3.52 -22.74
N ALA A 107 15.48 2.72 -23.79
CA ALA A 107 15.16 1.30 -23.80
C ALA A 107 15.98 0.52 -22.77
N ARG A 108 17.29 0.79 -22.66
CA ARG A 108 18.16 0.15 -21.66
C ARG A 108 17.74 0.51 -20.24
N GLU A 109 17.48 1.78 -19.97
CA GLU A 109 17.03 2.25 -18.66
C GLU A 109 15.70 1.59 -18.26
N LYS A 110 14.77 1.41 -19.21
CA LYS A 110 13.52 0.68 -18.96
C LYS A 110 13.76 -0.79 -18.65
N ASP A 111 14.66 -1.45 -19.40
CA ASP A 111 14.99 -2.86 -19.17
C ASP A 111 15.71 -3.06 -17.82
N GLU A 112 16.60 -2.14 -17.45
CA GLU A 112 17.28 -2.12 -16.15
C GLU A 112 16.30 -1.90 -15.00
N LEU A 113 15.39 -0.92 -15.13
CA LEU A 113 14.35 -0.66 -14.14
C LEU A 113 13.39 -1.85 -13.99
N ALA A 114 13.04 -2.51 -15.10
CA ALA A 114 12.22 -3.72 -15.07
C ALA A 114 12.93 -4.88 -14.35
N GLN A 115 14.23 -5.05 -14.57
CA GLN A 115 15.04 -6.06 -13.87
C GLN A 115 15.14 -5.74 -12.37
N GLU A 116 15.43 -4.49 -12.01
CA GLU A 116 15.48 -4.06 -10.62
C GLU A 116 14.12 -4.26 -9.92
N ALA A 117 13.02 -3.96 -10.59
CA ALA A 117 11.68 -4.22 -10.05
C ALA A 117 11.42 -5.71 -9.81
N ILE A 118 11.89 -6.60 -10.69
CA ILE A 118 11.77 -8.05 -10.51
C ILE A 118 12.62 -8.51 -9.31
N GLU A 119 13.88 -8.07 -9.23
CA GLU A 119 14.77 -8.39 -8.11
C GLU A 119 14.20 -7.90 -6.78
N TYR A 120 13.60 -6.71 -6.75
CA TYR A 120 12.94 -6.17 -5.57
C TYR A 120 11.74 -7.03 -5.13
N VAL A 121 10.94 -7.49 -6.08
CA VAL A 121 9.81 -8.39 -5.80
C VAL A 121 10.30 -9.72 -5.23
N ASP A 122 11.35 -10.30 -5.82
CA ASP A 122 11.93 -11.55 -5.31
C ASP A 122 12.50 -11.37 -3.90
N HIS A 123 13.27 -10.31 -3.67
CA HIS A 123 13.81 -9.97 -2.34
C HIS A 123 12.71 -9.73 -1.30
N PHE A 124 11.60 -9.10 -1.69
CA PHE A 124 10.45 -8.92 -0.81
C PHE A 124 9.88 -10.27 -0.35
N TYR A 125 9.69 -11.22 -1.28
CA TYR A 125 9.15 -12.53 -0.92
C TYR A 125 10.13 -13.36 -0.11
N GLU A 126 11.44 -13.29 -0.39
CA GLU A 126 12.47 -13.91 0.44
C GLU A 126 12.41 -13.38 1.87
N THR A 127 12.46 -12.06 2.05
CA THR A 127 12.41 -11.40 3.36
C THR A 127 11.10 -11.69 4.09
N TYR A 128 9.96 -11.70 3.38
CA TYR A 128 8.66 -12.00 3.97
C TYR A 128 8.59 -13.45 4.45
N ASN A 129 9.06 -14.40 3.63
CA ASN A 129 9.05 -15.82 3.99
C ASN A 129 9.97 -16.09 5.18
N GLU A 130 11.15 -15.47 5.23
CA GLU A 130 12.06 -15.54 6.38
C GLU A 130 11.40 -14.99 7.66
N LYS A 131 10.79 -13.80 7.59
CA LYS A 131 10.07 -13.21 8.73
C LYS A 131 8.91 -14.09 9.19
N LYS A 132 8.14 -14.65 8.25
CA LYS A 132 7.04 -15.56 8.54
C LYS A 132 7.54 -16.84 9.22
N ALA A 133 8.62 -17.43 8.72
CA ALA A 133 9.23 -18.62 9.29
C ALA A 133 9.75 -18.35 10.72
N ALA A 134 10.47 -17.24 10.91
CA ALA A 134 10.97 -16.83 12.22
C ALA A 134 9.82 -16.54 13.21
N GLN A 135 8.73 -15.92 12.77
CA GLN A 135 7.56 -15.69 13.61
C GLN A 135 6.88 -17.00 13.99
N LEU A 136 6.75 -17.93 13.06
CA LEU A 136 6.17 -19.25 13.33
C LEU A 136 7.03 -20.03 14.33
N GLU A 137 8.34 -20.09 14.11
CA GLU A 137 9.29 -20.74 15.03
C GLU A 137 9.22 -20.12 16.42
N ARG A 138 9.15 -18.79 16.51
CA ARG A 138 8.98 -18.08 17.77
C ARG A 138 7.66 -18.45 18.46
N THR A 139 6.55 -18.46 17.74
CA THR A 139 5.24 -18.85 18.32
C THR A 139 5.23 -20.31 18.74
N GLU A 140 5.88 -21.20 17.99
CA GLU A 140 6.02 -22.61 18.35
C GLU A 140 6.88 -22.78 19.62
N ALA A 141 7.99 -22.05 19.74
CA ALA A 141 8.82 -22.04 20.93
C ALA A 141 8.06 -21.49 22.15
N GLU A 142 7.40 -20.34 22.01
CA GLU A 142 6.57 -19.75 23.07
C GLU A 142 5.43 -20.68 23.49
N ALA A 143 4.80 -21.38 22.53
CA ALA A 143 3.77 -22.36 22.83
C ALA A 143 4.32 -23.58 23.56
N ALA A 144 5.48 -24.10 23.15
CA ALA A 144 6.15 -25.21 23.83
C ALA A 144 6.58 -24.84 25.25
N GLU A 145 7.13 -23.64 25.45
CA GLU A 145 7.46 -23.10 26.77
C GLU A 145 6.21 -22.93 27.64
N PHE A 146 5.12 -22.41 27.09
CA PHE A 146 3.85 -22.26 27.80
C PHE A 146 3.28 -23.63 28.22
N LEU A 147 3.31 -24.63 27.32
CA LEU A 147 2.88 -25.98 27.64
C LEU A 147 3.76 -26.61 28.73
N ALA A 148 5.07 -26.42 28.67
CA ALA A 148 6.00 -26.89 29.70
C ALA A 148 5.73 -26.20 31.06
N GLN A 149 5.52 -24.88 31.07
CA GLN A 149 5.16 -24.13 32.27
C GLN A 149 3.81 -24.61 32.85
N ARG A 150 2.82 -24.85 31.98
CA ARG A 150 1.51 -25.38 32.36
C ARG A 150 1.64 -26.77 32.98
N ASP A 151 2.38 -27.67 32.34
CA ASP A 151 2.55 -29.04 32.83
C ASP A 151 3.34 -29.03 34.15
N GLN A 152 4.40 -28.22 34.24
CA GLN A 152 5.14 -28.00 35.48
C GLN A 152 4.23 -27.45 36.60
N PHE A 153 3.35 -26.50 36.28
CA PHE A 153 2.37 -25.94 37.21
C PHE A 153 1.39 -26.99 37.75
N PHE A 154 0.99 -27.97 36.95
CA PHE A 154 0.14 -29.07 37.40
C PHE A 154 0.90 -30.13 38.23
N THR A 155 2.17 -30.38 37.92
CA THR A 155 3.00 -31.38 38.63
C THR A 155 3.58 -30.89 39.96
N GLN A 156 3.59 -29.58 40.20
CA GLN A 156 4.08 -29.01 41.46
C GLN A 156 3.25 -29.51 42.66
N GLU A 157 3.93 -29.93 43.75
CA GLU A 157 3.31 -30.38 45.01
C GLU A 157 2.78 -29.19 45.85
N ASN A 158 1.99 -28.33 45.22
CA ASN A 158 1.45 -27.12 45.83
C ASN A 158 -0.04 -27.31 46.11
N SER A 159 -0.54 -26.73 47.21
CA SER A 159 -1.98 -26.71 47.48
C SER A 159 -2.74 -26.00 46.36
N VAL A 160 -4.02 -26.33 46.17
CA VAL A 160 -4.90 -25.67 45.18
C VAL A 160 -4.93 -24.14 45.37
N TRP A 161 -4.76 -23.67 46.60
CA TRP A 161 -4.74 -22.24 46.96
C TRP A 161 -3.44 -21.53 46.55
N ASP A 162 -2.29 -22.19 46.64
CA ASP A 162 -1.02 -21.62 46.15
C ASP A 162 -1.02 -21.50 44.62
N ARG A 163 -1.60 -22.49 43.94
CA ARG A 163 -1.82 -22.44 42.48
C ARG A 163 -2.74 -21.29 42.07
N ALA A 164 -3.84 -21.09 42.79
CA ALA A 164 -4.74 -19.96 42.55
C ALA A 164 -4.05 -18.61 42.79
N LEU A 165 -3.24 -18.49 43.84
CA LEU A 165 -2.49 -17.26 44.13
C LEU A 165 -1.48 -16.92 43.01
N GLN A 166 -0.83 -17.93 42.42
CA GLN A 166 0.13 -17.73 41.34
C GLN A 166 -0.53 -17.31 40.01
N LEU A 167 -1.77 -17.74 39.75
CA LEU A 167 -2.55 -17.33 38.57
C LEU A 167 -3.18 -15.94 38.72
N VAL A 168 -3.39 -15.48 39.95
CA VAL A 168 -3.97 -14.16 40.22
C VAL A 168 -2.86 -13.12 40.16
N ASN A 169 -2.92 -12.20 39.20
CA ASN A 169 -2.06 -11.01 39.18
C ASN A 169 -2.34 -10.17 40.42
N LEU A 170 -1.46 -10.26 41.42
CA LEU A 170 -1.62 -9.61 42.72
C LEU A 170 -1.64 -8.08 42.66
N GLU A 171 -1.15 -7.52 41.55
CA GLU A 171 -1.07 -6.09 41.27
C GLU A 171 -2.40 -5.54 40.73
N ASP A 172 -3.04 -6.23 39.78
CA ASP A 172 -4.34 -5.84 39.21
C ASP A 172 -5.56 -6.35 40.00
N ALA A 173 -5.36 -7.27 40.94
CA ALA A 173 -6.45 -7.89 41.68
C ALA A 173 -7.18 -6.94 42.66
N THR A 174 -6.68 -5.73 42.91
CA THR A 174 -7.24 -4.81 43.93
C THR A 174 -8.33 -3.89 43.41
N VAL A 175 -8.27 -3.48 42.13
CA VAL A 175 -9.22 -2.52 41.55
C VAL A 175 -9.59 -2.95 40.13
N LEU A 176 -10.71 -3.66 39.99
CA LEU A 176 -11.40 -3.74 38.71
C LEU A 176 -12.37 -2.55 38.62
N GLY A 177 -12.51 -1.96 37.44
CA GLY A 177 -13.36 -0.79 37.16
C GLY A 177 -14.86 -0.91 37.48
N ASP A 178 -15.26 -2.02 38.11
CA ASP A 178 -16.63 -2.40 38.44
C ASP A 178 -16.98 -2.18 39.94
N GLY A 179 -16.10 -1.48 40.70
CA GLY A 179 -16.36 -1.07 42.09
C GLY A 179 -16.40 -2.20 43.13
N ARG A 180 -15.95 -3.41 42.79
CA ARG A 180 -15.83 -4.54 43.72
C ARG A 180 -14.42 -4.67 44.28
N ASP A 181 -14.28 -4.36 45.57
CA ASP A 181 -13.02 -4.53 46.31
C ASP A 181 -12.72 -6.00 46.61
N ARG A 182 -11.67 -6.54 45.99
CA ARG A 182 -11.18 -7.91 46.24
C ARG A 182 -10.03 -7.96 47.26
N THR A 183 -9.75 -6.87 47.97
CA THR A 183 -8.71 -6.79 49.01
C THR A 183 -8.87 -7.88 50.07
N ARG A 184 -10.10 -8.12 50.54
CA ARG A 184 -10.41 -9.19 51.49
C ARG A 184 -10.16 -10.59 50.92
N PHE A 185 -10.39 -10.77 49.62
CA PHE A 185 -10.12 -12.03 48.94
C PHE A 185 -8.61 -12.28 48.80
N LYS A 186 -7.82 -11.25 48.48
CA LYS A 186 -6.36 -11.30 48.49
C LYS A 186 -5.81 -11.65 49.88
N GLU A 187 -6.33 -11.01 50.93
CA GLU A 187 -5.97 -11.34 52.32
C GLU A 187 -6.30 -12.79 52.67
N LEU A 188 -7.48 -13.27 52.27
CA LEU A 188 -7.91 -14.65 52.52
C LEU A 188 -7.01 -15.67 51.79
N LEU A 189 -6.65 -15.41 50.53
CA LEU A 189 -5.71 -16.26 49.78
C LEU A 189 -4.30 -16.29 50.41
N LEU A 190 -3.80 -15.14 50.86
CA LEU A 190 -2.53 -15.07 51.58
C LEU A 190 -2.57 -15.81 52.92
N GLN A 191 -3.72 -15.83 53.59
CA GLN A 191 -3.90 -16.61 54.81
C GLN A 191 -4.02 -18.11 54.55
N LEU A 192 -4.50 -18.54 53.38
CA LEU A 192 -4.68 -19.96 53.01
C LEU A 192 -3.40 -20.58 52.44
N LYS A 193 -2.49 -19.77 51.92
CA LYS A 193 -1.16 -20.17 51.45
C LYS A 193 -0.42 -21.03 52.49
N GLY A 194 0.10 -22.18 52.06
CA GLY A 194 0.94 -23.08 52.87
C GLY A 194 0.25 -23.82 54.04
N LYS A 195 -1.08 -23.71 54.21
CA LYS A 195 -1.79 -24.44 55.27
C LYS A 195 -2.29 -25.80 54.79
N ALA A 196 -1.73 -26.89 55.34
CA ALA A 196 -2.09 -28.27 55.00
C ALA A 196 -3.45 -28.74 55.56
N SER A 197 -4.12 -27.95 56.41
CA SER A 197 -5.41 -28.28 57.05
C SER A 197 -6.63 -27.75 56.28
N VAL A 198 -6.43 -27.25 55.07
CA VAL A 198 -7.46 -26.55 54.30
C VAL A 198 -7.99 -27.50 53.22
N PRO A 199 -9.30 -27.50 52.90
CA PRO A 199 -9.83 -28.28 51.80
C PRO A 199 -9.08 -27.98 50.49
N GLY A 200 -8.56 -29.04 49.84
CA GLY A 200 -7.72 -28.96 48.64
C GLY A 200 -6.21 -28.83 48.90
N ALA A 201 -5.76 -29.09 50.13
CA ALA A 201 -4.35 -29.34 50.48
C ALA A 201 -3.88 -30.72 50.04
#